data_AF-A0AA38L4P6-F1
#
_entry.id   AF-A0AA38L4P6-F1
#
_cell.length_a   1.000
_cell.length_b   1.000
_cell.length_c   1.000
_cell.angle_alpha   90.00
_cell.angle_beta   90.00
_cell.angle_gamma   90.00
#
_symmetry.space_group_name_H-M   'P 1'
#
loop_
_entity.id
_entity.type
_entity.pdbx_description
1 polymer ?
#
loop_
_entity_poly.entity_id
_entity_poly.type
_entity_poly.pdbx_seq_one_letter_code
_entity_poly.pdbx_strand_id
1 'polypeptide(L)'
;MIFGTEFQSATEMYRQLKSLVRKHERLNYKACHSIVADPECGHEKRALLVARDVQKVAHVPFNYKGALAHPSQSLSFHTLQFRCTCMTSDSSQRVVGKQANHLGNGDAENGTCQGEVEVTVLDDLRHPSGIAGQQIRIHIRH
;
A
#
# COMPACT_ATOMS: atom_id res chain seq x y z
N MET A 1 -6.09 -18.01 11.79
CA MET A 1 -6.59 -16.61 11.83
C MET A 1 -6.62 -16.07 10.41
N ILE A 2 -7.68 -15.39 10.03
CA ILE A 2 -7.86 -14.80 8.70
C ILE A 2 -7.28 -13.37 8.73
N PHE A 3 -6.30 -13.07 7.87
CA PHE A 3 -5.60 -11.77 7.85
C PHE A 3 -6.48 -10.63 7.31
N GLY A 4 -7.45 -10.95 6.46
CA GLY A 4 -8.33 -10.01 5.78
C GLY A 4 -9.09 -10.72 4.66
N THR A 5 -9.45 -10.00 3.61
CA THR A 5 -10.11 -10.61 2.44
C THR A 5 -9.08 -11.37 1.59
N GLU A 6 -9.32 -12.66 1.36
CA GLU A 6 -8.47 -13.48 0.49
C GLU A 6 -8.96 -13.41 -0.96
N PHE A 7 -8.06 -13.10 -1.88
CA PHE A 7 -8.31 -13.01 -3.31
C PHE A 7 -7.68 -14.19 -4.05
N GLN A 8 -8.30 -14.57 -5.17
CA GLN A 8 -7.74 -15.59 -6.05
C GLN A 8 -6.59 -15.05 -6.89
N SER A 9 -6.58 -13.74 -7.18
CA SER A 9 -5.54 -13.11 -8.01
C SER A 9 -5.15 -11.72 -7.51
N ALA A 10 -3.91 -11.32 -7.84
CA ALA A 10 -3.42 -9.96 -7.61
C ALA A 10 -4.29 -8.91 -8.33
N THR A 11 -4.76 -9.23 -9.53
CA THR A 11 -5.60 -8.33 -10.34
C THR A 11 -6.90 -7.97 -9.64
N GLU A 12 -7.59 -8.94 -9.05
CA GLU A 12 -8.82 -8.70 -8.29
C GLU A 12 -8.55 -7.86 -7.04
N MET A 13 -7.49 -8.21 -6.29
CA MET A 13 -7.07 -7.48 -5.11
C MET A 13 -6.78 -6.01 -5.44
N TYR A 14 -5.97 -5.73 -6.47
CA TYR A 14 -5.63 -4.36 -6.88
C TYR A 14 -6.83 -3.61 -7.46
N ARG A 15 -7.74 -4.29 -8.18
CA ARG A 15 -8.97 -3.67 -8.71
C ARG A 15 -9.86 -3.18 -7.57
N GLN A 16 -10.04 -4.00 -6.53
CA GLN A 16 -10.84 -3.62 -5.37
C GLN A 16 -10.17 -2.46 -4.62
N LEU A 17 -8.87 -2.56 -4.36
CA LEU A 17 -8.12 -1.50 -3.68
C LEU A 17 -8.22 -0.16 -4.45
N LYS A 18 -8.01 -0.18 -5.77
CA LYS A 18 -8.15 1.01 -6.62
C LYS A 18 -9.55 1.62 -6.55
N SER A 19 -10.59 0.79 -6.48
CA SER A 19 -11.96 1.26 -6.32
C SER A 19 -12.18 1.96 -4.99
N LEU A 20 -11.57 1.48 -3.91
CA LEU A 20 -11.69 2.10 -2.58
C LEU A 20 -10.93 3.42 -2.52
N VAL A 21 -9.70 3.47 -3.06
CA VAL A 21 -8.89 4.69 -3.13
C VAL A 21 -9.65 5.81 -3.86
N ARG A 22 -10.34 5.51 -4.96
CA ARG A 22 -11.13 6.49 -5.73
C ARG A 22 -12.32 7.07 -4.99
N LYS A 23 -12.85 6.36 -3.99
CA LYS A 23 -13.97 6.87 -3.18
C LYS A 23 -13.53 7.87 -2.11
N HIS A 24 -12.22 8.06 -1.91
CA HIS A 24 -11.66 8.95 -0.89
C HIS A 24 -12.19 8.68 0.54
N GLU A 25 -12.64 7.45 0.81
CA GLU A 25 -13.03 7.02 2.15
C GLU A 25 -11.79 6.77 3.01
N ARG A 26 -11.93 6.88 4.34
CA ARG A 26 -10.92 6.40 5.29
C ARG A 26 -10.65 4.93 5.02
N LEU A 27 -9.50 4.65 4.40
CA LEU A 27 -9.15 3.35 3.86
C LEU A 27 -8.55 2.47 4.95
N ASN A 28 -9.37 1.63 5.56
CA ASN A 28 -8.91 0.49 6.35
C ASN A 28 -9.04 -0.78 5.49
N TYR A 29 -7.95 -1.13 4.81
CA TYR A 29 -7.92 -2.23 3.85
C TYR A 29 -6.98 -3.34 4.33
N LYS A 30 -7.49 -4.58 4.37
CA LYS A 30 -6.71 -5.78 4.68
C LYS A 30 -7.05 -6.85 3.66
N ALA A 31 -6.05 -7.26 2.89
CA ALA A 31 -6.23 -8.29 1.88
C ALA A 31 -4.99 -9.16 1.74
N CYS A 32 -5.20 -10.38 1.24
CA CYS A 32 -4.13 -11.26 0.86
C CYS A 32 -4.47 -12.04 -0.42
N HIS A 33 -3.42 -12.52 -1.09
CA HIS A 33 -3.54 -13.59 -2.07
C HIS A 33 -2.25 -14.40 -2.07
N SER A 34 -2.32 -15.60 -2.63
CA SER A 34 -1.18 -16.51 -2.69
C SER A 34 -0.73 -16.71 -4.13
N ILE A 35 0.57 -16.95 -4.29
CA ILE A 35 1.21 -17.30 -5.55
C ILE A 35 2.13 -18.50 -5.34
N VAL A 36 2.46 -19.20 -6.42
CA VAL A 36 3.55 -20.17 -6.40
C VAL A 36 4.87 -19.41 -6.18
N ALA A 37 5.71 -19.92 -5.30
CA ALA A 37 7.01 -19.31 -5.02
C ALA A 37 7.91 -19.40 -6.26
N ASP A 38 8.58 -18.29 -6.54
CA ASP A 38 9.61 -18.21 -7.57
C ASP A 38 10.98 -18.23 -6.87
N PRO A 39 11.86 -19.22 -7.17
CA PRO A 39 13.15 -19.35 -6.50
C PRO A 39 14.07 -18.15 -6.75
N GLU A 40 13.88 -17.39 -7.83
CA GLU A 40 14.67 -16.18 -8.14
C GLU A 40 14.07 -14.90 -7.53
N CYS A 41 12.94 -15.03 -6.84
CA CYS A 41 12.20 -13.94 -6.23
C CYS A 41 11.87 -14.23 -4.76
N GLY A 42 12.87 -14.00 -3.90
CA GLY A 42 12.71 -14.03 -2.45
C GLY A 42 11.72 -12.96 -1.93
N HIS A 43 11.38 -13.06 -0.65
CA HIS A 43 10.33 -12.24 -0.02
C HIS A 43 10.59 -10.74 -0.11
N GLU A 44 11.84 -10.28 0.06
CA GLU A 44 12.21 -8.87 -0.07
C GLU A 44 11.91 -8.33 -1.48
N LYS A 45 12.46 -8.99 -2.51
CA LYS A 45 12.25 -8.61 -3.91
C LYS A 45 10.76 -8.63 -4.26
N ARG A 46 10.01 -9.61 -3.77
CA ARG A 46 8.56 -9.70 -3.95
C ARG A 46 7.82 -8.56 -3.26
N ALA A 47 8.16 -8.24 -2.01
CA ALA A 47 7.53 -7.16 -1.25
C ALA A 47 7.75 -5.81 -1.93
N LEU A 48 8.96 -5.56 -2.46
CA LEU A 48 9.27 -4.35 -3.23
C LEU A 48 8.45 -4.25 -4.53
N LEU A 49 8.29 -5.36 -5.25
CA LEU A 49 7.44 -5.41 -6.45
C LEU A 49 5.98 -5.12 -6.10
N VAL A 50 5.45 -5.77 -5.07
CA VAL A 50 4.07 -5.57 -4.62
C VAL A 50 3.87 -4.13 -4.16
N ALA A 51 4.79 -3.55 -3.38
CA ALA A 51 4.70 -2.15 -2.98
C ALA A 51 4.66 -1.21 -4.19
N ARG A 52 5.53 -1.44 -5.19
CA ARG A 52 5.50 -0.68 -6.44
C ARG A 52 4.15 -0.80 -7.15
N ASP A 53 3.56 -1.98 -7.19
CA ASP A 53 2.26 -2.22 -7.83
C ASP A 53 1.12 -1.56 -7.07
N VAL A 54 1.14 -1.59 -5.73
CA VAL A 54 0.18 -0.85 -4.89
C VAL A 54 0.22 0.66 -5.20
N GLN A 55 1.43 1.21 -5.40
CA GLN A 55 1.57 2.62 -5.77
C GLN A 55 1.10 2.89 -7.21
N LYS A 56 1.52 2.08 -8.19
CA LYS A 56 1.34 2.38 -9.62
C LYS A 56 0.01 1.89 -10.19
N VAL A 57 -0.42 0.70 -9.81
CA VAL A 57 -1.62 0.03 -10.36
C VAL A 57 -2.85 0.45 -9.56
N ALA A 58 -2.76 0.39 -8.23
CA ALA A 58 -3.86 0.74 -7.33
C ALA A 58 -3.93 2.24 -6.98
N HIS A 59 -2.93 3.02 -7.39
CA HIS A 59 -2.83 4.47 -7.14
C HIS A 59 -2.89 4.87 -5.66
N VAL A 60 -2.39 4.03 -4.76
CA VAL A 60 -2.28 4.42 -3.35
C VAL A 60 -1.12 5.41 -3.21
N PRO A 61 -1.37 6.64 -2.71
CA PRO A 61 -0.32 7.65 -2.56
C PRO A 61 0.52 7.37 -1.30
N PHE A 62 1.77 6.94 -1.48
CA PHE A 62 2.72 6.82 -0.37
C PHE A 62 4.16 7.01 -0.84
N ASN A 63 5.06 7.32 0.10
CA ASN A 63 6.47 7.49 -0.20
C ASN A 63 7.19 6.14 -0.31
N TYR A 64 7.18 5.55 -1.52
CA TYR A 64 7.87 4.29 -1.81
C TYR A 64 9.38 4.30 -1.49
N LYS A 65 10.05 5.47 -1.58
CA LYS A 65 11.49 5.58 -1.29
C LYS A 65 11.78 5.78 0.21
N GLY A 66 10.79 6.18 1.00
CA GLY A 66 10.92 6.48 2.42
C GLY A 66 10.23 5.44 3.28
N ALA A 67 10.77 4.21 3.29
CA ALA A 67 10.32 3.19 4.22
C ALA A 67 10.47 3.68 5.67
N LEU A 68 9.45 3.45 6.50
CA LEU A 68 9.34 4.04 7.84
C LEU A 68 10.24 3.41 8.89
N ALA A 69 10.53 2.13 8.72
CA ALA A 69 11.31 1.34 9.64
C ALA A 69 12.27 0.45 8.85
N HIS A 70 13.26 -0.10 9.55
CA HIS A 70 13.98 -1.24 9.02
C HIS A 70 12.98 -2.35 8.73
N PRO A 71 13.04 -2.96 7.53
CA PRO A 71 12.14 -4.05 7.20
C PRO A 71 12.13 -5.10 8.31
N SER A 72 10.95 -5.46 8.79
CA SER A 72 10.83 -6.62 9.67
C SER A 72 11.01 -7.85 8.78
N GLN A 73 12.05 -8.63 9.06
CA GLN A 73 12.43 -9.74 8.20
C GLN A 73 12.80 -10.97 9.02
N SER A 74 12.46 -12.12 8.46
CA SER A 74 12.97 -13.42 8.87
C SER A 74 13.22 -14.28 7.63
N LEU A 75 13.60 -15.54 7.81
CA LEU A 75 13.71 -16.49 6.71
C LEU A 75 12.38 -16.74 6.00
N SER A 76 11.25 -16.62 6.70
CA SER A 76 9.92 -16.98 6.19
C SER A 76 9.01 -15.80 5.91
N PHE A 77 9.48 -14.56 6.12
CA PHE A 77 8.73 -13.36 5.78
C PHE A 77 9.59 -12.11 5.61
N HIS A 78 9.03 -11.13 4.89
CA HIS A 78 9.56 -9.78 4.79
C HIS A 78 8.42 -8.76 4.76
N THR A 79 8.53 -7.71 5.57
CA THR A 79 7.53 -6.65 5.69
C THR A 79 8.13 -5.28 5.40
N LEU A 80 7.49 -4.53 4.51
CA LEU A 80 7.78 -3.13 4.19
C LEU A 80 6.64 -2.25 4.72
N GLN A 81 7.00 -1.10 5.30
CA GLN A 81 6.03 -0.12 5.81
C GLN A 81 6.37 1.27 5.27
N PHE A 82 5.34 1.99 4.81
CA PHE A 82 5.47 3.29 4.17
C PHE A 82 4.47 4.30 4.72
N ARG A 83 4.84 5.59 4.76
CA ARG A 83 3.91 6.69 5.08
C ARG A 83 3.10 7.08 3.85
N CYS A 84 1.80 7.22 4.05
CA CYS A 84 0.88 7.77 3.07
C CYS A 84 1.20 9.25 2.78
N THR A 85 0.98 9.68 1.54
CA THR A 85 1.23 11.06 1.07
C THR A 85 -0.04 11.70 0.51
N CYS A 86 -1.20 11.23 0.96
CA CYS A 86 -2.50 11.60 0.43
C CYS A 86 -2.89 13.09 0.64
N MET A 87 -2.38 13.73 1.69
CA MET A 87 -2.73 15.12 2.05
C MET A 87 -1.62 16.12 1.67
N THR A 88 -0.54 15.70 1.00
CA THR A 88 0.49 16.64 0.54
C THR A 88 0.17 17.29 -0.81
N SER A 89 -0.97 16.94 -1.43
CA SER A 89 -1.49 17.71 -2.56
C SER A 89 -2.13 19.00 -2.05
N ASP A 90 -1.27 19.88 -1.54
CA ASP A 90 -1.54 21.30 -1.50
C ASP A 90 -1.86 21.73 -2.94
N SER A 91 -3.04 22.30 -3.10
CA SER A 91 -3.63 22.87 -4.31
C SER A 91 -2.79 23.96 -5.01
N SER A 92 -1.49 24.04 -4.73
CA SER A 92 -0.57 25.11 -5.17
C SER A 92 0.03 24.94 -6.57
N GLN A 93 -0.48 24.03 -7.41
CA GLN A 93 -0.24 24.05 -8.86
C GLN A 93 -1.48 24.45 -9.65
N ARG A 94 -2.02 25.63 -9.35
CA ARG A 94 -2.70 26.48 -10.34
C ARG A 94 -2.04 27.85 -10.37
N VAL A 95 -0.93 27.94 -11.10
CA VAL A 95 -0.43 29.20 -11.65
C VAL A 95 -0.51 28.99 -13.16
N VAL A 96 -1.29 29.73 -13.95
CA VAL A 96 -1.27 31.19 -14.10
C VAL A 96 -2.69 31.70 -14.45
N GLY A 97 -3.19 32.69 -13.70
CA GLY A 97 -4.40 33.44 -14.09
C GLY A 97 -5.06 34.31 -13.02
N LYS A 98 -4.40 35.43 -12.64
CA LYS A 98 -4.91 36.66 -12.00
C LYS A 98 -5.87 36.60 -10.78
N GLN A 99 -5.28 36.95 -9.63
CA GLN A 99 -5.74 37.82 -8.52
C GLN A 99 -7.24 37.87 -8.13
N ALA A 100 -7.52 37.61 -6.84
CA ALA A 100 -8.02 38.64 -5.92
C ALA A 100 -7.96 38.15 -4.44
N ASN A 101 -7.71 39.11 -3.55
CA ASN A 101 -7.51 39.01 -2.12
C ASN A 101 -8.64 38.27 -1.36
N HIS A 102 -8.27 37.40 -0.42
CA HIS A 102 -9.07 37.18 0.79
C HIS A 102 -8.16 36.82 1.98
N LEU A 103 -8.10 37.75 2.93
CA LEU A 103 -7.59 37.55 4.28
C LEU A 103 -8.60 36.68 5.03
N GLY A 104 -8.27 35.42 5.23
CA GLY A 104 -8.99 34.50 6.11
C GLY A 104 -7.99 33.88 7.08
N ASN A 105 -7.99 34.41 8.31
CA ASN A 105 -7.24 33.87 9.43
C ASN A 105 -8.00 32.63 9.93
N GLY A 106 -7.51 31.44 9.57
CA GLY A 106 -8.04 30.17 10.03
C GLY A 106 -6.88 29.24 10.29
N ASP A 107 -6.57 29.01 11.56
CA ASP A 107 -5.76 27.89 12.02
C ASP A 107 -6.50 26.58 11.68
N ALA A 108 -6.51 26.23 10.40
CA ALA A 108 -6.77 24.88 9.97
C ALA A 108 -5.56 24.08 10.43
N GLU A 109 -5.75 23.25 11.45
CA GLU A 109 -4.82 22.19 11.80
C GLU A 109 -4.40 21.52 10.49
N ASN A 110 -3.17 21.80 10.07
CA ASN A 110 -2.63 21.41 8.78
C ASN A 110 -2.38 19.89 8.87
N GLY A 111 -3.47 19.14 8.72
CA GLY A 111 -3.58 17.73 9.07
C GLY A 111 -2.65 16.92 8.18
N THR A 112 -1.50 16.56 8.72
CA THR A 112 -0.57 15.68 8.03
C THR A 112 -1.20 14.29 7.91
N CYS A 113 -1.22 13.74 6.69
CA CYS A 113 -1.66 12.36 6.42
C CYS A 113 -0.84 11.39 7.31
N GLN A 114 -1.45 10.79 8.33
CA GLN A 114 -0.80 9.80 9.20
C GLN A 114 -1.02 8.36 8.74
N GLY A 115 -1.57 8.18 7.53
CA GLY A 115 -1.86 6.85 7.00
C GLY A 115 -0.59 6.02 6.76
N GLU A 116 -0.74 4.71 6.83
CA GLU A 116 0.33 3.73 6.68
C GLU A 116 -0.03 2.68 5.65
N VAL A 117 0.97 2.27 4.85
CA VAL A 117 0.87 1.16 3.91
C VAL A 117 1.88 0.10 4.33
N GLU A 118 1.40 -1.08 4.65
CA GLU A 118 2.19 -2.25 5.04
C GLU A 118 2.04 -3.34 3.98
N VAL A 119 3.16 -3.84 3.48
CA VAL A 119 3.24 -4.94 2.52
C VAL A 119 4.06 -6.04 3.15
N THR A 120 3.43 -7.20 3.37
CA THR A 120 4.10 -8.38 3.93
C THR A 120 4.07 -9.50 2.91
N VAL A 121 5.21 -10.16 2.71
CA VAL A 121 5.32 -11.41 1.95
C VAL A 121 5.82 -12.47 2.91
N LEU A 122 5.16 -13.62 2.95
CA LEU A 122 5.54 -14.74 3.80
C LEU A 122 5.38 -16.07 3.06
N ASP A 123 5.98 -17.13 3.59
CA ASP A 123 5.77 -18.49 3.10
C ASP A 123 4.30 -18.90 3.15
N ASP A 124 3.87 -19.63 2.13
CA ASP A 124 2.57 -20.27 2.08
C ASP A 124 2.71 -21.76 1.71
N LEU A 125 2.46 -22.62 2.69
CA LEU A 125 2.55 -24.09 2.53
C LEU A 125 1.17 -24.73 2.38
N ARG A 126 0.13 -23.95 2.12
CA ARG A 126 -1.26 -24.45 2.00
C ARG A 126 -1.54 -25.17 0.68
N HIS A 127 -0.59 -25.19 -0.27
CA HIS A 127 -0.79 -25.87 -1.54
C HIS A 127 -0.91 -27.39 -1.32
N PRO A 128 -1.96 -28.06 -1.84
CA PRO A 128 -2.24 -29.48 -1.55
C PRO A 128 -1.13 -30.43 -2.04
N SER A 129 -0.41 -30.06 -3.10
CA SER A 129 0.71 -30.83 -3.64
C SER A 129 2.06 -30.56 -2.94
N GLY A 130 2.09 -29.80 -1.83
CA GLY A 130 3.33 -29.46 -1.13
C GLY A 130 4.25 -28.49 -1.88
N ILE A 131 3.73 -27.80 -2.90
CA ILE A 131 4.48 -26.78 -3.65
C ILE A 131 4.62 -25.54 -2.77
N ALA A 132 5.85 -25.04 -2.64
CA ALA A 132 6.10 -23.81 -1.90
C ALA A 132 5.38 -22.63 -2.57
N GLY A 133 4.60 -21.90 -1.77
CA GLY A 133 3.94 -20.67 -2.16
C GLY A 133 4.48 -19.48 -1.40
N GLN A 134 4.10 -18.28 -1.86
CA GLN A 134 4.25 -17.04 -1.11
C GLN A 134 2.86 -16.42 -0.94
N GLN A 135 2.51 -16.08 0.30
CA GLN A 135 1.33 -15.27 0.59
C GLN A 135 1.73 -13.80 0.62
N ILE A 136 1.07 -13.01 -0.21
CA ILE A 136 1.19 -11.56 -0.25
C ILE A 136 0.06 -10.98 0.59
N ARG A 137 0.42 -10.04 1.47
CA ARG A 137 -0.48 -9.37 2.41
C ARG A 137 -0.34 -7.86 2.26
N ILE A 138 -1.46 -7.18 2.10
CA ILE A 138 -1.53 -5.72 2.05
C ILE A 138 -2.41 -5.24 3.19
N HIS A 139 -1.90 -4.31 3.96
CA HIS A 139 -2.63 -3.65 5.02
C HIS A 139 -2.43 -2.14 4.90
N ILE A 140 -3.53 -1.42 4.68
CA ILE A 140 -3.53 0.04 4.59
C ILE A 140 -4.42 0.57 5.69
N ARG A 141 -3.90 1.52 6.46
CA ARG A 141 -4.62 2.22 7.53
C ARG A 141 -4.62 3.71 7.21
N HIS A 142 -5.81 4.28 7.06
CA HIS A 142 -5.98 5.65 6.62
C HIS A 142 -7.23 6.28 7.22
#